data_AF-A0A960K2V6-F1
#
_entry.id   AF-A0A960K2V6-F1
#
_cell.length_a   1.000
_cell.length_b   1.000
_cell.length_c   1.000
_cell.angle_alpha   90.00
_cell.angle_beta   90.00
_cell.angle_gamma   90.00
#
_symmetry.space_group_name_H-M   'P 1'
#
loop_
_entity.id
_entity.type
_entity.pdbx_description
1 polymer ?
#
loop_
_entity_poly.entity_id
_entity_poly.type
_entity_poly.pdbx_seq_one_letter_code
_entity_poly.pdbx_strand_id
1 'polypeptide(L)'
;MRTCALLLASLLGAPAWLAAQQVCVDCHREVTPQAVSDWELSAHHEADVTCDVCHGDGHTTAEDVSEVRLPTAAVCGECHPDRLEQFSRGKHALAWAAMNAMPTTHALPVALIGGMKGCGGCHKIGLKSDEEILRLKAEGSTFGHASCDACHTRHVFSVEEASQPQACQTCHMGFDHPQWEMYSSSKHGVRNDLKQKGILPESAAAPTCQTCHMRDGNHEVRTPWGFLAVRLPLAEDEQWKADQVT
;
A
#
# COMPACT_ATOMS: atom_id res chain seq x y z
N MET A 1 -48.69 -37.04 -33.85
CA MET A 1 -47.21 -37.01 -33.94
C MET A 1 -46.86 -35.73 -34.69
N ARG A 2 -46.23 -34.67 -34.19
CA ARG A 2 -45.22 -34.40 -33.15
C ARG A 2 -45.39 -32.92 -32.73
N THR A 3 -45.80 -32.66 -31.48
CA THR A 3 -45.01 -32.03 -30.39
C THR A 3 -44.53 -30.58 -30.62
N CYS A 4 -45.22 -29.64 -29.98
CA CYS A 4 -44.75 -28.29 -29.64
C CYS A 4 -43.47 -28.35 -28.80
N ALA A 5 -42.44 -27.61 -29.20
CA ALA A 5 -41.24 -27.38 -28.39
C ALA A 5 -41.44 -26.12 -27.54
N LEU A 6 -41.59 -26.32 -26.22
CA LEU A 6 -41.50 -25.26 -25.21
C LEU A 6 -40.01 -24.92 -25.01
N LEU A 7 -39.62 -23.70 -25.36
CA LEU A 7 -38.35 -23.10 -24.97
C LEU A 7 -38.43 -22.76 -23.47
N LEU A 8 -37.87 -23.62 -22.63
CA LEU A 8 -37.56 -23.33 -21.24
C LEU A 8 -36.42 -22.31 -21.21
N ALA A 9 -36.76 -21.05 -20.92
CA ALA A 9 -35.79 -20.05 -20.52
C ALA A 9 -35.24 -20.46 -19.15
N SER A 10 -34.02 -20.99 -19.14
CA SER A 10 -33.25 -21.24 -17.93
C SER A 10 -32.90 -19.91 -17.28
N LEU A 11 -33.65 -19.54 -16.24
CA LEU A 11 -33.28 -18.53 -15.27
C LEU A 11 -32.01 -19.01 -14.55
N LEU A 12 -30.86 -18.65 -15.11
CA LEU A 12 -29.58 -18.72 -14.40
C LEU A 12 -29.68 -17.71 -13.25
N GLY A 13 -30.01 -18.19 -12.05
CA GLY A 13 -29.93 -17.38 -10.84
C GLY A 13 -28.54 -16.79 -10.73
N ALA A 14 -28.46 -15.49 -10.46
CA ALA A 14 -27.19 -14.82 -10.25
C ALA A 14 -26.37 -15.60 -9.19
N PRO A 15 -25.07 -15.82 -9.40
CA PRO A 15 -24.19 -16.45 -8.43
C PRO A 15 -24.37 -15.80 -7.05
N ALA A 16 -24.45 -16.57 -5.98
CA ALA A 16 -24.63 -16.06 -4.61
C ALA A 16 -23.57 -15.01 -4.20
N TRP A 17 -22.42 -15.01 -4.87
CA TRP A 17 -21.32 -14.05 -4.71
C TRP A 17 -21.69 -12.63 -5.17
N LEU A 18 -22.48 -12.50 -6.26
CA LEU A 18 -23.00 -11.20 -6.71
C LEU A 18 -23.96 -10.59 -5.70
N ALA A 19 -24.70 -11.41 -4.95
CA ALA A 19 -25.64 -10.92 -3.95
C ALA A 19 -24.93 -10.37 -2.70
N ALA A 20 -23.81 -10.98 -2.28
CA ALA A 20 -23.02 -10.50 -1.15
C ALA A 20 -22.28 -9.17 -1.47
N GLN A 21 -21.72 -9.05 -2.68
CA GLN A 21 -21.09 -7.83 -3.17
C GLN A 21 -22.04 -6.63 -3.11
N GLN A 22 -23.29 -6.84 -3.53
CA GLN A 22 -24.28 -5.78 -3.62
C GLN A 22 -24.67 -5.24 -2.23
N VAL A 23 -24.69 -6.09 -1.20
CA VAL A 23 -24.98 -5.67 0.18
C VAL A 23 -23.90 -4.71 0.72
N CYS A 24 -22.62 -5.04 0.52
CA CYS A 24 -21.52 -4.17 0.95
C CYS A 24 -21.58 -2.83 0.22
N VAL A 25 -21.66 -2.87 -1.12
CA VAL A 25 -21.63 -1.66 -1.95
C VAL A 25 -22.85 -0.77 -1.68
N ASP A 26 -24.06 -1.32 -1.64
CA ASP A 26 -25.29 -0.54 -1.47
C ASP A 26 -25.32 0.20 -0.13
N CYS A 27 -24.91 -0.46 0.96
CA CYS A 27 -24.81 0.19 2.27
C CYS A 27 -23.67 1.21 2.31
N HIS A 28 -22.48 0.85 1.82
CA HIS A 28 -21.32 1.73 1.87
C HIS A 28 -21.38 2.91 0.90
N ARG A 29 -22.26 2.90 -0.11
CA ARG A 29 -22.58 4.10 -0.90
C ARG A 29 -23.16 5.22 -0.03
N GLU A 30 -23.92 4.86 1.00
CA GLU A 30 -24.51 5.83 1.92
C GLU A 30 -23.55 6.14 3.09
N VAL A 31 -22.89 5.12 3.65
CA VAL A 31 -22.08 5.26 4.87
C VAL A 31 -20.66 5.76 4.59
N THR A 32 -20.02 5.28 3.52
CA THR A 32 -18.65 5.66 3.13
C THR A 32 -18.53 5.86 1.60
N PRO A 33 -19.26 6.84 1.03
CA PRO A 33 -19.38 7.00 -0.42
C PRO A 33 -18.02 7.11 -1.14
N GLN A 34 -17.03 7.74 -0.51
CA GLN A 34 -15.71 7.91 -1.13
C GLN A 34 -14.96 6.57 -1.27
N ALA A 35 -15.11 5.65 -0.31
CA ALA A 35 -14.46 4.34 -0.41
C ALA A 35 -15.03 3.51 -1.56
N VAL A 36 -16.36 3.56 -1.75
CA VAL A 36 -17.01 2.92 -2.90
C VAL A 36 -16.60 3.59 -4.20
N SER A 37 -16.62 4.93 -4.25
CA SER A 37 -16.20 5.68 -5.44
C SER A 37 -14.75 5.37 -5.84
N ASP A 38 -13.84 5.29 -4.88
CA ASP A 38 -12.44 4.95 -5.14
C ASP A 38 -12.29 3.51 -5.65
N TRP A 39 -13.02 2.57 -5.05
CA TRP A 39 -13.04 1.18 -5.52
C TRP A 39 -13.60 1.10 -6.95
N GLU A 40 -14.67 1.80 -7.29
CA GLU A 40 -15.24 1.82 -8.64
C GLU A 40 -14.26 2.35 -9.71
N LEU A 41 -13.33 3.22 -9.32
CA LEU A 41 -12.26 3.74 -10.17
C LEU A 41 -11.04 2.81 -10.26
N SER A 42 -11.01 1.73 -9.48
CA SER A 42 -9.86 0.82 -9.38
C SER A 42 -9.91 -0.29 -10.43
N ALA A 43 -8.73 -0.80 -10.80
CA ALA A 43 -8.61 -2.02 -11.59
C ALA A 43 -9.17 -3.26 -10.86
N HIS A 44 -9.29 -3.21 -9.53
CA HIS A 44 -9.91 -4.27 -8.74
C HIS A 44 -11.42 -4.36 -9.02
N HIS A 45 -12.11 -3.23 -9.15
CA HIS A 45 -13.52 -3.23 -9.56
C HIS A 45 -13.69 -3.77 -10.99
N GLU A 46 -12.83 -3.35 -11.93
CA GLU A 46 -12.86 -3.87 -13.31
C GLU A 46 -12.59 -5.39 -13.39
N ALA A 47 -11.85 -5.93 -12.41
CA ALA A 47 -11.53 -7.35 -12.29
C ALA A 47 -12.50 -8.12 -11.37
N ASP A 48 -13.64 -7.53 -11.00
CA ASP A 48 -14.65 -8.13 -10.11
C ASP A 48 -14.11 -8.54 -8.73
N VAL A 49 -13.05 -7.88 -8.24
CA VAL A 49 -12.54 -8.06 -6.88
C VAL A 49 -13.40 -7.24 -5.92
N THR A 50 -14.23 -7.94 -5.17
CA THR A 50 -15.26 -7.37 -4.28
C THR A 50 -14.69 -6.98 -2.91
N CYS A 51 -15.48 -6.24 -2.13
CA CYS A 51 -15.08 -5.77 -0.80
C CYS A 51 -14.67 -6.92 0.13
N ASP A 52 -15.44 -8.01 0.12
CA ASP A 52 -15.25 -9.19 0.97
C ASP A 52 -13.99 -10.00 0.62
N VAL A 53 -13.52 -9.96 -0.63
CA VAL A 53 -12.24 -10.58 -1.02
C VAL A 53 -11.09 -10.03 -0.17
N CYS A 54 -11.13 -8.74 0.17
CA CYS A 54 -10.13 -8.11 1.05
C CYS A 54 -10.59 -8.07 2.52
N HIS A 55 -11.85 -7.74 2.78
CA HIS A 55 -12.38 -7.41 4.11
C HIS A 55 -13.16 -8.55 4.79
N GLY A 56 -13.33 -9.69 4.12
CA GLY A 56 -14.13 -10.80 4.59
C GLY A 56 -15.63 -10.47 4.63
N ASP A 57 -16.41 -11.39 5.17
CA ASP A 57 -17.87 -11.35 5.27
C ASP A 57 -18.37 -11.28 6.73
N GLY A 58 -17.46 -10.99 7.68
CA GLY A 58 -17.76 -10.99 9.11
C GLY A 58 -18.74 -9.91 9.57
N HIS A 59 -18.93 -8.86 8.76
CA HIS A 59 -19.82 -7.73 9.03
C HIS A 59 -20.91 -7.63 7.97
N THR A 60 -22.15 -7.46 8.41
CA THR A 60 -23.31 -7.24 7.54
C THR A 60 -24.21 -6.08 7.98
N THR A 61 -24.01 -5.54 9.19
CA THR A 61 -24.82 -4.45 9.76
C THR A 61 -23.98 -3.40 10.49
N ALA A 62 -24.54 -2.24 10.83
CA ALA A 62 -23.75 -1.20 11.52
C ALA A 62 -23.24 -1.64 12.91
N GLU A 63 -23.83 -2.68 13.50
CA GLU A 63 -23.52 -3.18 14.84
C GLU A 63 -22.34 -4.16 14.87
N ASP A 64 -22.03 -4.84 13.75
CA ASP A 64 -20.99 -5.88 13.67
C ASP A 64 -19.71 -5.41 12.95
N VAL A 65 -19.54 -4.09 12.77
CA VAL A 65 -18.35 -3.49 12.11
C VAL A 65 -17.02 -3.94 12.74
N SER A 66 -17.00 -4.31 14.03
CA SER A 66 -15.79 -4.86 14.69
C SER A 66 -15.30 -6.18 14.10
N GLU A 67 -16.17 -6.93 13.44
CA GLU A 67 -15.88 -8.23 12.86
C GLU A 67 -15.26 -8.14 11.45
N VAL A 68 -15.13 -6.93 10.90
CA VAL A 68 -14.49 -6.72 9.60
C VAL A 68 -13.02 -7.16 9.64
N ARG A 69 -12.59 -7.91 8.61
CA ARG A 69 -11.17 -8.19 8.43
C ARG A 69 -10.48 -6.92 7.93
N LEU A 70 -9.45 -6.50 8.66
CA LEU A 70 -8.51 -5.50 8.17
C LEU A 70 -7.40 -6.21 7.37
N PRO A 71 -7.23 -5.93 6.07
CA PRO A 71 -6.26 -6.61 5.22
C PRO A 71 -4.83 -6.44 5.73
N THR A 72 -4.04 -7.50 5.55
CA THR A 72 -2.58 -7.49 5.73
C THR A 72 -1.92 -7.69 4.37
N ALA A 73 -0.59 -7.57 4.32
CA ALA A 73 0.17 -7.85 3.09
C ALA A 73 -0.06 -9.28 2.56
N ALA A 74 -0.41 -10.22 3.44
CA ALA A 74 -0.72 -11.60 3.06
C ALA A 74 -1.94 -11.70 2.15
N VAL A 75 -3.00 -10.91 2.41
CA VAL A 75 -4.21 -10.85 1.56
C VAL A 75 -3.85 -10.40 0.14
N CYS A 76 -2.96 -9.40 0.02
CA CYS A 76 -2.46 -8.95 -1.27
C CYS A 76 -1.64 -10.05 -1.98
N GLY A 77 -0.87 -10.84 -1.21
CA GLY A 77 -0.03 -11.93 -1.70
C GLY A 77 -0.79 -13.12 -2.28
N GLU A 78 -2.08 -13.29 -1.96
CA GLU A 78 -2.93 -14.33 -2.55
C GLU A 78 -3.08 -14.15 -4.07
N CYS A 79 -3.07 -12.89 -4.55
CA CYS A 79 -3.15 -12.54 -5.97
C CYS A 79 -1.84 -11.95 -6.53
N HIS A 80 -1.01 -11.32 -5.70
CA HIS A 80 0.23 -10.66 -6.10
C HIS A 80 1.49 -11.23 -5.40
N PRO A 81 1.74 -12.56 -5.52
CA PRO A 81 2.82 -13.22 -4.78
C PRO A 81 4.20 -12.64 -5.11
N ASP A 82 4.49 -12.37 -6.39
CA ASP A 82 5.78 -11.81 -6.82
C ASP A 82 6.04 -10.42 -6.23
N ARG A 83 5.00 -9.59 -6.11
CA ARG A 83 5.11 -8.24 -5.55
C ARG A 83 5.34 -8.30 -4.05
N LEU A 84 4.63 -9.20 -3.36
CA LEU A 84 4.85 -9.43 -1.93
C LEU A 84 6.26 -9.97 -1.66
N GLU A 85 6.76 -10.91 -2.47
CA GLU A 85 8.11 -11.46 -2.31
C GLU A 85 9.17 -10.37 -2.50
N GLN A 86 9.06 -9.58 -3.57
CA GLN A 86 9.97 -8.45 -3.83
C GLN A 86 9.94 -7.45 -2.68
N PHE A 87 8.75 -7.04 -2.24
CA PHE A 87 8.57 -6.12 -1.13
C PHE A 87 9.20 -6.64 0.17
N SER A 88 8.96 -7.91 0.50
CA SER A 88 9.44 -8.56 1.72
C SER A 88 10.96 -8.62 1.83
N ARG A 89 11.67 -8.56 0.69
CA ARG A 89 13.13 -8.50 0.64
C ARG A 89 13.68 -7.08 0.82
N GLY A 90 12.85 -6.07 0.61
CA GLY A 90 13.24 -4.67 0.68
C GLY A 90 13.23 -4.10 2.10
N LYS A 91 13.96 -3.00 2.31
CA LYS A 91 14.04 -2.33 3.62
C LYS A 91 12.70 -1.75 4.10
N HIS A 92 11.78 -1.44 3.18
CA HIS A 92 10.43 -0.99 3.55
C HIS A 92 9.66 -2.06 4.34
N ALA A 93 9.80 -3.35 4.01
CA ALA A 93 9.17 -4.42 4.77
C ALA A 93 9.71 -4.51 6.20
N LEU A 94 10.94 -4.06 6.44
CA LEU A 94 11.58 -4.04 7.77
C LEU A 94 11.32 -2.74 8.54
N ALA A 95 10.63 -1.75 7.97
CA ALA A 95 10.52 -0.41 8.55
C ALA A 95 9.92 -0.42 9.97
N TRP A 96 8.93 -1.27 10.22
CA TRP A 96 8.29 -1.39 11.54
C TRP A 96 9.24 -2.00 12.58
N ALA A 97 9.91 -3.10 12.22
CA ALA A 97 10.91 -3.74 13.08
C ALA A 97 12.08 -2.77 13.38
N ALA A 98 12.57 -2.07 12.36
CA ALA A 98 13.67 -1.10 12.49
C ALA A 98 13.30 0.07 13.43
N MET A 99 12.07 0.59 13.35
CA MET A 99 11.59 1.63 14.26
C MET A 99 11.61 1.15 15.71
N ASN A 100 11.09 -0.05 15.96
CA ASN A 100 10.99 -0.62 17.31
C ASN A 100 12.33 -1.14 17.85
N ALA A 101 13.32 -1.40 16.99
CA ALA A 101 14.63 -1.88 17.42
C ALA A 101 15.42 -0.82 18.22
N MET A 102 15.16 0.47 18.00
CA MET A 102 15.84 1.54 18.72
C MET A 102 15.32 1.62 20.17
N PRO A 103 16.17 1.43 21.20
CA PRO A 103 15.72 1.40 22.60
C PRO A 103 15.02 2.68 23.03
N THR A 104 15.42 3.81 22.46
CA THR A 104 14.85 5.14 22.75
C THR A 104 13.48 5.37 22.13
N THR A 105 13.06 4.59 21.12
CA THR A 105 11.73 4.72 20.50
C THR A 105 10.62 4.57 21.54
N HIS A 106 10.76 3.63 22.46
CA HIS A 106 9.78 3.37 23.52
C HIS A 106 9.73 4.46 24.60
N ALA A 107 10.72 5.37 24.63
CA ALA A 107 10.74 6.53 25.51
C ALA A 107 10.14 7.78 24.86
N LEU A 108 9.80 7.73 23.57
CA LEU A 108 9.16 8.84 22.87
C LEU A 108 7.71 9.03 23.34
N PRO A 109 7.17 10.26 23.29
CA PRO A 109 5.76 10.52 23.62
C PRO A 109 4.82 9.59 22.85
N VAL A 110 3.83 9.02 23.55
CA VAL A 110 2.82 8.12 22.95
C VAL A 110 2.11 8.78 21.77
N ALA A 111 1.95 10.10 21.76
CA ALA A 111 1.37 10.85 20.64
C ALA A 111 2.18 10.75 19.32
N LEU A 112 3.48 10.43 19.38
CA LEU A 112 4.37 10.29 18.22
C LEU A 112 4.56 8.84 17.77
N ILE A 113 4.18 7.85 18.58
CA ILE A 113 4.38 6.41 18.31
C ILE A 113 3.06 5.65 18.24
N GLY A 114 2.15 5.92 19.18
CA GLY A 114 0.88 5.22 19.34
C GLY A 114 -0.11 5.48 18.21
N GLY A 115 -0.97 4.49 17.96
CA GLY A 115 -2.07 4.60 16.99
C GLY A 115 -1.62 4.80 15.54
N MET A 116 -0.39 4.41 15.21
CA MET A 116 0.21 4.61 13.88
C MET A 116 0.21 6.07 13.41
N LYS A 117 0.50 6.98 14.33
CA LYS A 117 0.74 8.41 14.07
C LYS A 117 2.22 8.73 14.27
N GLY A 118 2.68 9.87 13.77
CA GLY A 118 4.09 10.28 13.88
C GLY A 118 5.03 9.25 13.23
N CYS A 119 6.01 8.75 13.99
CA CYS A 119 6.96 7.73 13.52
C CYS A 119 6.22 6.45 13.11
N GLY A 120 5.23 6.02 13.92
CA GLY A 120 4.39 4.87 13.60
C GLY A 120 3.56 5.07 12.32
N GLY A 121 3.30 6.31 11.93
CA GLY A 121 2.59 6.65 10.69
C GLY A 121 3.44 6.45 9.43
N CYS A 122 4.72 6.81 9.49
CA CYS A 122 5.67 6.59 8.38
C CYS A 122 6.13 5.13 8.32
N HIS A 123 6.43 4.53 9.48
CA HIS A 123 6.98 3.17 9.56
C HIS A 123 5.92 2.06 9.48
N LYS A 124 4.62 2.38 9.48
CA LYS A 124 3.55 1.37 9.31
C LYS A 124 3.61 0.62 7.98
N ILE A 125 4.39 1.08 7.00
CA ILE A 125 4.65 0.31 5.78
C ILE A 125 5.34 -1.03 6.07
N GLY A 126 6.07 -1.16 7.19
CA GLY A 126 6.72 -2.41 7.52
C GLY A 126 5.74 -3.55 7.85
N LEU A 127 6.16 -4.76 7.50
CA LEU A 127 5.48 -5.99 7.88
C LEU A 127 5.46 -6.13 9.41
N LYS A 128 4.38 -6.73 9.92
CA LYS A 128 4.11 -6.92 11.35
C LYS A 128 3.67 -8.36 11.55
N SER A 129 3.98 -8.93 12.71
CA SER A 129 3.47 -10.24 13.07
C SER A 129 1.96 -10.18 13.37
N ASP A 130 1.29 -11.34 13.34
CA ASP A 130 -0.12 -11.43 13.71
C ASP A 130 -0.36 -10.95 15.16
N GLU A 131 0.57 -11.27 16.07
CA GLU A 131 0.52 -10.81 17.46
C GLU A 131 0.60 -9.28 17.56
N GLU A 132 1.50 -8.64 16.81
CA GLU A 132 1.61 -7.19 16.77
C GLU A 132 0.34 -6.54 16.20
N ILE A 133 -0.23 -7.12 15.14
CA ILE A 133 -1.46 -6.63 14.53
C ILE A 133 -2.62 -6.76 15.52
N LEU A 134 -2.75 -7.88 16.23
CA LEU A 134 -3.78 -8.08 17.26
C LEU A 134 -3.65 -7.06 18.39
N ARG A 135 -2.43 -6.82 18.87
CA ARG A 135 -2.16 -5.79 19.89
C ARG A 135 -2.56 -4.40 19.39
N LEU A 136 -2.12 -4.02 18.19
CA LEU A 136 -2.43 -2.71 17.60
C LEU A 136 -3.94 -2.51 17.41
N LYS A 137 -4.68 -3.55 17.01
CA LYS A 137 -6.15 -3.51 16.94
C LYS A 137 -6.78 -3.31 18.32
N ALA A 138 -6.29 -4.00 19.35
CA ALA A 138 -6.76 -3.82 20.74
C ALA A 138 -6.48 -2.40 21.26
N GLU A 139 -5.43 -1.74 20.76
CA GLU A 139 -5.12 -0.33 21.03
C GLU A 139 -5.95 0.65 20.16
N GLY A 140 -6.85 0.14 19.31
CA GLY A 140 -7.77 0.93 18.47
C GLY A 140 -7.25 1.26 17.07
N SER A 141 -6.19 0.60 16.60
CA SER A 141 -5.71 0.78 15.22
C SER A 141 -6.67 0.14 14.21
N THR A 142 -7.02 0.92 13.18
CA THR A 142 -7.95 0.51 12.11
C THR A 142 -7.34 0.59 10.71
N PHE A 143 -6.05 0.93 10.59
CA PHE A 143 -5.34 1.11 9.32
C PHE A 143 -3.86 0.77 9.49
N GLY A 144 -3.11 0.64 8.38
CA GLY A 144 -1.65 0.45 8.43
C GLY A 144 -1.19 -0.99 8.70
N HIS A 145 -2.09 -1.96 8.60
CA HIS A 145 -1.77 -3.40 8.64
C HIS A 145 -1.44 -3.95 7.25
N ALA A 146 -2.01 -3.35 6.20
CA ALA A 146 -1.89 -3.83 4.82
C ALA A 146 -0.48 -3.71 4.25
N SER A 147 0.27 -2.66 4.61
CA SER A 147 1.62 -2.34 4.09
C SER A 147 1.66 -1.97 2.59
N CYS A 148 0.73 -2.47 1.78
CA CYS A 148 0.68 -2.30 0.34
C CYS A 148 -0.12 -1.06 -0.12
N ASP A 149 -0.57 -0.19 0.77
CA ASP A 149 -1.36 1.01 0.44
C ASP A 149 -0.61 2.33 0.69
N ALA A 150 0.72 2.25 0.81
CA ALA A 150 1.57 3.40 1.11
C ALA A 150 1.92 4.24 -0.14
N CYS A 151 1.99 3.62 -1.33
CA CYS A 151 2.39 4.30 -2.56
C CYS A 151 1.26 4.43 -3.58
N HIS A 152 0.45 3.39 -3.74
CA HIS A 152 -0.82 3.40 -4.48
C HIS A 152 -1.94 3.24 -3.45
N THR A 153 -2.61 4.33 -3.13
CA THR A 153 -3.44 4.40 -1.93
C THR A 153 -4.76 3.66 -2.12
N ARG A 154 -5.27 3.10 -1.03
CA ARG A 154 -6.62 2.54 -1.01
C ARG A 154 -7.65 3.67 -1.21
N HIS A 155 -8.77 3.45 -1.90
CA HIS A 155 -9.22 2.19 -2.50
C HIS A 155 -9.03 2.13 -4.03
N VAL A 156 -8.33 3.11 -4.61
CA VAL A 156 -8.07 3.17 -6.06
C VAL A 156 -6.94 2.22 -6.48
N PHE A 157 -5.90 2.07 -5.64
CA PHE A 157 -4.72 1.23 -5.90
C PHE A 157 -4.07 1.50 -7.28
N SER A 158 -3.94 2.77 -7.65
CA SER A 158 -3.48 3.19 -8.98
C SER A 158 -1.97 3.06 -9.16
N VAL A 159 -1.55 2.32 -10.18
CA VAL A 159 -0.13 2.28 -10.61
C VAL A 159 0.34 3.66 -11.08
N GLU A 160 -0.55 4.45 -11.70
CA GLU A 160 -0.23 5.80 -12.12
C GLU A 160 0.08 6.70 -10.93
N GLU A 161 -0.72 6.63 -9.86
CA GLU A 161 -0.47 7.31 -8.59
C GLU A 161 0.89 6.89 -8.00
N ALA A 162 1.13 5.58 -7.87
CA ALA A 162 2.40 5.06 -7.34
C ALA A 162 3.62 5.41 -8.21
N SER A 163 3.44 5.74 -9.49
CA SER A 163 4.52 6.15 -10.38
C SER A 163 4.91 7.63 -10.24
N GLN A 164 4.09 8.44 -9.58
CA GLN A 164 4.36 9.85 -9.36
C GLN A 164 5.34 10.03 -8.18
N PRO A 165 6.31 10.96 -8.26
CA PRO A 165 7.27 11.16 -7.17
C PRO A 165 6.60 11.63 -5.86
N GLN A 166 5.42 12.24 -5.94
CA GLN A 166 4.60 12.66 -4.80
C GLN A 166 4.19 11.48 -3.90
N ALA A 167 4.06 10.26 -4.44
CA ALA A 167 3.77 9.07 -3.64
C ALA A 167 4.84 8.78 -2.57
N CYS A 168 6.08 9.23 -2.79
CA CYS A 168 7.18 9.08 -1.84
C CYS A 168 7.26 10.25 -0.84
N GLN A 169 6.78 11.43 -1.23
CA GLN A 169 7.01 12.71 -0.54
C GLN A 169 6.57 12.66 0.93
N THR A 170 5.41 12.06 1.21
CA THR A 170 4.80 12.06 2.55
C THR A 170 5.72 11.48 3.63
N CYS A 171 6.61 10.56 3.26
CA CYS A 171 7.58 9.95 4.18
C CYS A 171 9.01 10.41 3.92
N HIS A 172 9.41 10.58 2.66
CA HIS A 172 10.78 10.93 2.28
C HIS A 172 11.02 12.44 2.21
N MET A 173 10.80 13.13 3.31
CA MET A 173 10.94 14.59 3.40
C MET A 173 11.46 15.01 4.76
N GLY A 174 11.70 16.30 4.94
CA GLY A 174 12.04 16.87 6.24
C GLY A 174 13.53 16.83 6.55
N PHE A 175 13.86 17.12 7.81
CA PHE A 175 15.24 17.45 8.21
C PHE A 175 16.15 16.23 8.38
N ASP A 176 15.58 15.07 8.68
CA ASP A 176 16.29 13.83 8.97
C ASP A 176 16.67 13.09 7.68
N HIS A 177 15.78 13.09 6.69
CA HIS A 177 16.02 12.50 5.38
C HIS A 177 15.34 13.31 4.25
N PRO A 178 15.99 14.40 3.77
CA PRO A 178 15.39 15.37 2.84
C PRO A 178 15.37 14.89 1.37
N GLN A 179 15.04 13.63 1.08
CA GLN A 179 15.12 13.15 -0.31
C GLN A 179 14.16 13.89 -1.25
N TRP A 180 12.96 14.24 -0.78
CA TRP A 180 12.01 15.02 -1.54
C TRP A 180 12.53 16.42 -1.86
N GLU A 181 13.07 17.14 -0.88
CA GLU A 181 13.60 18.49 -1.06
C GLU A 181 14.78 18.47 -2.04
N MET A 182 15.65 17.46 -1.95
CA MET A 182 16.76 17.26 -2.87
C MET A 182 16.27 16.92 -4.29
N TYR A 183 15.26 16.07 -4.43
CA TYR A 183 14.68 15.72 -5.74
C TYR A 183 13.93 16.90 -6.37
N SER A 184 12.98 17.49 -5.65
CA SER A 184 12.08 18.53 -6.15
C SER A 184 12.81 19.82 -6.54
N SER A 185 13.91 20.16 -5.85
CA SER A 185 14.78 21.28 -6.21
C SER A 185 15.82 20.96 -7.29
N SER A 186 16.02 19.69 -7.65
CA SER A 186 16.93 19.27 -8.72
C SER A 186 16.35 19.53 -10.11
N LYS A 187 17.21 19.44 -11.15
CA LYS A 187 16.74 19.49 -12.54
C LYS A 187 15.83 18.33 -12.92
N HIS A 188 15.94 17.17 -12.29
CA HIS A 188 15.02 16.05 -12.52
C HIS A 188 13.61 16.39 -12.01
N GLY A 189 13.50 16.83 -10.75
CA GLY A 189 12.22 17.19 -10.13
C GLY A 189 11.55 18.38 -10.81
N VAL A 190 12.28 19.47 -11.09
CA VAL A 190 11.73 20.63 -11.80
C VAL A 190 11.23 20.24 -13.20
N ARG A 191 11.96 19.39 -13.93
CA ARG A 191 11.49 18.92 -15.24
C ARG A 191 10.26 18.03 -15.13
N ASN A 192 10.18 17.19 -14.09
CA ASN A 192 9.01 16.34 -13.87
C ASN A 192 7.77 17.18 -13.53
N ASP A 193 7.89 18.19 -12.66
CA ASP A 193 6.82 19.15 -12.37
C ASP A 193 6.35 19.90 -13.63
N LEU A 194 7.28 20.39 -14.45
CA LEU A 194 6.94 21.04 -15.72
C LEU A 194 6.29 20.09 -16.72
N LYS A 195 6.65 18.79 -16.69
CA LYS A 195 6.00 17.75 -17.49
C LYS A 195 4.58 17.49 -17.01
N GLN A 196 4.35 17.31 -15.70
CA GLN A 196 3.02 17.15 -15.10
C GLN A 196 2.09 18.35 -15.39
N LYS A 197 2.65 19.56 -15.48
CA LYS A 197 1.92 20.79 -15.85
C LYS A 197 1.68 20.95 -17.36
N GLY A 198 2.15 20.02 -18.18
CA GLY A 198 2.02 20.07 -19.65
C GLY A 198 2.90 21.13 -20.34
N ILE A 199 3.87 21.73 -19.63
CA ILE A 199 4.82 22.68 -20.20
C ILE A 199 5.91 21.95 -20.99
N LEU A 200 6.39 20.83 -20.46
CA LEU A 200 7.25 19.90 -21.20
C LEU A 200 6.40 18.78 -21.80
N PRO A 201 6.74 18.29 -23.01
CA PRO A 201 6.02 17.19 -23.63
C PRO A 201 6.27 15.87 -22.88
N GLU A 202 5.39 14.89 -23.08
CA GLU A 202 5.51 13.56 -22.47
C GLU A 202 6.84 12.85 -22.80
N SER A 203 7.40 13.11 -23.97
CA SER A 203 8.70 12.55 -24.39
C SER A 203 9.91 13.17 -23.67
N ALA A 204 9.73 14.24 -22.89
CA ALA A 204 10.80 14.88 -22.16
C ALA A 204 11.32 13.95 -21.05
N ALA A 205 12.65 13.73 -21.04
CA ALA A 205 13.30 13.01 -19.95
C ALA A 205 13.12 13.77 -18.62
N ALA A 206 12.43 13.15 -17.68
CA ALA A 206 12.12 13.67 -16.36
C ALA A 206 11.90 12.49 -15.38
N PRO A 207 12.99 11.84 -14.92
CA PRO A 207 12.90 10.64 -14.08
C PRO A 207 12.27 10.96 -12.73
N THR A 208 11.54 10.01 -12.18
CA THR A 208 10.95 10.03 -10.83
C THR A 208 11.79 9.20 -9.85
N CYS A 209 11.41 9.19 -8.56
CA CYS A 209 12.00 8.31 -7.55
C CYS A 209 11.97 6.84 -8.01
N GLN A 210 10.81 6.41 -8.51
CA GLN A 210 10.49 5.07 -8.97
C GLN A 210 11.33 4.68 -10.19
N THR A 211 11.60 5.64 -11.09
CA THR A 211 12.46 5.40 -12.27
C THR A 211 13.85 4.87 -11.87
N CYS A 212 14.38 5.35 -10.74
CA CYS A 212 15.71 4.98 -10.25
C CYS A 212 15.68 3.84 -9.22
N HIS A 213 14.69 3.83 -8.32
CA HIS A 213 14.67 2.95 -7.15
C HIS A 213 13.73 1.75 -7.28
N MET A 214 12.76 1.80 -8.19
CA MET A 214 11.81 0.73 -8.49
C MET A 214 11.92 0.30 -9.95
N ARG A 215 13.17 0.06 -10.39
CA ARG A 215 13.47 -0.32 -11.77
C ARG A 215 12.63 -1.53 -12.19
N ASP A 216 12.07 -1.47 -13.38
CA ASP A 216 11.18 -2.50 -13.94
C ASP A 216 9.95 -2.80 -13.06
N GLY A 217 9.54 -1.85 -12.21
CA GLY A 217 8.41 -2.01 -11.28
C GLY A 217 8.72 -2.90 -10.06
N ASN A 218 9.99 -3.18 -9.79
CA ASN A 218 10.39 -4.05 -8.68
C ASN A 218 10.10 -3.41 -7.30
N HIS A 219 9.40 -4.16 -6.44
CA HIS A 219 8.94 -3.69 -5.12
C HIS A 219 9.97 -3.82 -3.98
N GLU A 220 11.17 -4.33 -4.24
CA GLU A 220 12.26 -4.38 -3.23
C GLU A 220 12.78 -2.97 -2.88
N VAL A 221 12.56 -1.99 -3.78
CA VAL A 221 12.94 -0.57 -3.64
C VAL A 221 14.40 -0.40 -3.18
N ARG A 222 15.33 -0.64 -4.11
CA ARG A 222 16.76 -0.62 -3.78
C ARG A 222 17.30 0.80 -3.73
N THR A 223 17.97 1.13 -2.63
CA THR A 223 18.84 2.32 -2.55
C THR A 223 20.29 1.85 -2.49
N PRO A 224 21.18 2.36 -3.35
CA PRO A 224 22.50 1.78 -3.49
C PRO A 224 23.39 1.98 -2.25
N TRP A 225 23.11 2.93 -1.35
CA TRP A 225 24.07 3.34 -0.30
C TRP A 225 23.48 3.81 1.04
N GLY A 226 22.45 3.13 1.56
CA GLY A 226 21.93 3.40 2.91
C GLY A 226 21.23 4.75 3.08
N PHE A 227 20.93 5.12 4.33
CA PHE A 227 20.05 6.26 4.69
C PHE A 227 20.46 7.60 4.07
N LEU A 228 21.77 7.90 4.05
CA LEU A 228 22.32 9.14 3.49
C LEU A 228 22.69 9.03 2.01
N ALA A 229 22.44 7.87 1.37
CA ALA A 229 22.88 7.57 0.02
C ALA A 229 24.40 7.76 -0.21
N VAL A 230 25.21 7.56 0.84
CA VAL A 230 26.68 7.62 0.80
C VAL A 230 27.27 6.25 1.11
N ARG A 231 28.26 5.85 0.31
CA ARG A 231 28.96 4.59 0.54
C ARG A 231 29.96 4.76 1.69
N LEU A 232 29.57 4.32 2.88
CA LEU A 232 30.50 4.17 4.00
C LEU A 232 31.33 2.88 3.83
N PRO A 233 32.52 2.79 4.45
CA PRO A 233 33.23 1.52 4.57
C PRO A 233 32.31 0.46 5.19
N LEU A 234 32.25 -0.72 4.56
CA LEU A 234 31.46 -1.85 5.08
C LEU A 234 32.20 -2.45 6.28
N ALA A 235 31.44 -3.03 7.22
CA ALA A 235 32.07 -3.75 8.33
C ALA A 235 32.87 -4.97 7.84
N GLU A 236 33.84 -5.39 8.66
CA GLU A 236 34.60 -6.62 8.44
C GLU A 236 33.77 -7.87 8.73
N ASP A 237 32.80 -7.77 9.65
CA ASP A 237 31.84 -8.83 9.95
C ASP A 237 30.96 -9.13 8.73
N GLU A 238 30.92 -10.41 8.31
CA GLU A 238 30.25 -10.81 7.07
C GLU A 238 28.74 -10.60 7.12
N GLN A 239 28.10 -10.87 8.27
CA GLN A 239 26.67 -10.71 8.44
C GLN A 239 26.29 -9.23 8.42
N TRP A 240 26.99 -8.40 9.20
CA TRP A 240 26.75 -6.97 9.23
C TRP A 240 26.98 -6.31 7.87
N LYS A 241 28.02 -6.76 7.16
CA LYS A 241 28.28 -6.32 5.79
C LYS A 241 27.13 -6.67 4.85
N ALA A 242 26.57 -7.89 4.95
CA ALA A 242 25.43 -8.30 4.15
C ALA A 242 24.21 -7.40 4.41
N ASP A 243 23.93 -7.08 5.68
CA ASP A 243 22.80 -6.24 6.09
C ASP A 243 22.95 -4.77 5.63
N GLN A 244 24.17 -4.31 5.33
CA GLN A 244 24.44 -2.96 4.82
C GLN A 244 24.29 -2.82 3.29
N VAL A 245 24.34 -3.93 2.54
CA VAL A 245 24.34 -3.93 1.06
C VAL A 245 23.04 -4.43 0.43
N THR A 246 22.12 -4.96 1.23
CA THR A 246 20.71 -5.16 0.87
C THR A 246 19.96 -3.83 0.85
#